data_AF-A0A1J6K9T5-F1
#
_entry.id   AF-A0A1J6K9T5-F1
#
_cell.length_a   1.000
_cell.length_b   1.000
_cell.length_c   1.000
_cell.angle_alpha   90.00
_cell.angle_beta   90.00
_cell.angle_gamma   90.00
#
_symmetry.space_group_name_H-M   'P 1'
#
loop_
_entity.id
_entity.type
_entity.pdbx_description
1 polymer ?
#
loop_
_entity_poly.entity_id
_entity_poly.type
_entity_poly.pdbx_seq_one_letter_code
_entity_poly.pdbx_strand_id
1 'polypeptide(L)'
;ALKDFLCHAEGEVRSLAQLYSGVGRNVDSLILYFGEDPARCPFEQVISTLLNFRRMFNQALEENRKQIEFERKKAEKEALENQKTSHSEKT
;
A
#
# COMPACT_ATOMS: atom_id res chain seq x y z
N ALA A 1 -22.73 -42.07 12.41
CA ALA A 1 -21.46 -41.58 12.97
C ALA A 1 -20.35 -41.50 11.90
N LEU A 2 -19.69 -42.62 11.52
CA LEU A 2 -18.58 -42.55 10.55
C LEU A 2 -19.03 -42.09 9.15
N LYS A 3 -20.14 -42.61 8.62
CA LYS A 3 -20.67 -42.22 7.30
C LYS A 3 -21.04 -40.73 7.25
N ASP A 4 -21.69 -40.24 8.31
CA ASP A 4 -22.08 -38.84 8.41
C ASP A 4 -20.85 -37.94 8.50
N PHE A 5 -19.86 -38.34 9.30
CA PHE A 5 -18.57 -37.64 9.38
C PHE A 5 -17.89 -37.55 8.01
N LEU A 6 -17.81 -38.66 7.27
CA LEU A 6 -17.19 -38.67 5.94
C LEU A 6 -17.92 -37.74 4.96
N CYS A 7 -19.26 -37.79 4.93
CA CYS A 7 -20.06 -36.91 4.08
C CYS A 7 -19.82 -35.42 4.37
N HIS A 8 -19.77 -35.04 5.66
CA HIS A 8 -19.47 -33.66 6.05
C HIS A 8 -18.03 -33.27 5.68
N ALA A 9 -17.06 -34.12 5.98
CA ALA A 9 -15.65 -33.86 5.66
C ALA A 9 -15.44 -33.69 4.14
N GLU A 10 -16.10 -34.49 3.31
CA GLU A 10 -16.06 -34.34 1.85
C GLU A 10 -16.65 -33.00 1.40
N GLY A 11 -17.75 -32.55 2.02
CA GLY A 11 -18.34 -31.24 1.78
C GLY A 11 -17.38 -30.10 2.11
N GLU A 12 -16.74 -30.15 3.28
CA GLU A 12 -15.75 -29.17 3.72
C GLU A 12 -14.54 -29.12 2.79
N VAL A 13 -14.00 -30.28 2.40
CA VAL A 13 -12.87 -30.35 1.46
C VAL A 13 -13.24 -29.74 0.11
N ARG A 14 -14.46 -29.98 -0.39
CA ARG A 14 -14.94 -29.39 -1.65
C ARG A 14 -15.06 -27.87 -1.54
N SER A 15 -15.63 -27.37 -0.44
CA SER A 15 -15.74 -25.92 -0.16
C SER A 15 -14.35 -25.27 -0.10
N LEU A 16 -13.40 -25.89 0.61
CA LEU A 16 -12.03 -25.43 0.70
C LEU A 16 -11.34 -25.38 -0.67
N ALA A 17 -11.50 -26.43 -1.48
CA ALA A 17 -10.94 -26.48 -2.83
C ALA A 17 -11.51 -25.37 -3.74
N GLN A 18 -12.81 -25.09 -3.64
CA GLN A 18 -13.45 -23.99 -4.37
C GLN A 18 -12.90 -22.63 -3.94
N LEU A 19 -12.71 -22.42 -2.63
CA LEU A 19 -12.12 -21.20 -2.09
C LEU A 19 -10.70 -20.99 -2.63
N TYR A 20 -9.84 -22.00 -2.55
CA TYR A 20 -8.46 -21.92 -3.06
C TYR A 20 -8.42 -21.66 -4.57
N SER A 21 -9.30 -22.29 -5.34
CA SER A 21 -9.42 -22.02 -6.78
C SER A 21 -9.85 -20.58 -7.08
N GLY A 22 -10.79 -20.04 -6.29
CA GLY A 22 -11.20 -18.64 -6.40
C GLY A 22 -10.07 -17.67 -6.07
N VAL A 23 -9.37 -17.90 -4.97
CA VAL A 23 -8.22 -17.07 -4.55
C VAL A 23 -7.10 -17.11 -5.59
N GLY A 24 -6.73 -18.30 -6.09
CA GLY A 24 -5.69 -18.45 -7.11
C GLY A 24 -5.97 -17.62 -8.36
N ARG A 25 -7.19 -17.71 -8.91
CA ARG A 25 -7.59 -16.91 -10.08
C ARG A 25 -7.53 -15.39 -9.84
N ASN A 26 -7.90 -14.95 -8.64
CA ASN A 26 -7.85 -13.54 -8.29
C ASN A 26 -6.40 -13.04 -8.20
N VAL A 27 -5.50 -13.87 -7.66
CA VAL A 27 -4.06 -13.58 -7.56
C VAL A 27 -3.44 -13.50 -8.95
N ASP A 28 -3.70 -14.49 -9.81
CA ASP A 28 -3.21 -14.51 -11.19
C ASP A 28 -3.67 -13.24 -11.94
N SER A 29 -4.94 -12.85 -11.76
CA SER A 29 -5.48 -11.62 -12.37
C SER A 29 -4.76 -10.37 -11.89
N LEU A 30 -4.39 -10.31 -10.61
CA LEU A 30 -3.64 -9.18 -10.06
C LEU A 30 -2.21 -9.12 -10.59
N ILE A 31 -1.54 -10.27 -10.67
CA ILE A 31 -0.18 -10.38 -11.23
C ILE A 31 -0.19 -9.88 -12.69
N LEU A 32 -1.17 -10.36 -13.48
CA LEU A 32 -1.35 -9.93 -14.87
C LEU A 32 -1.66 -8.43 -15.00
N TYR A 33 -2.46 -7.85 -14.09
CA TYR A 33 -2.77 -6.42 -14.09
C TYR A 33 -1.51 -5.56 -13.98
N PHE A 34 -0.51 -6.02 -13.22
CA PHE A 34 0.79 -5.34 -13.11
C PHE A 34 1.78 -5.71 -14.21
N GLY A 35 1.37 -6.53 -15.20
CA GLY A 35 2.20 -6.93 -16.34
C GLY A 35 3.23 -8.02 -16.02
N GLU A 36 3.06 -8.72 -14.90
CA GLU A 36 3.94 -9.81 -14.47
C GLU A 36 3.42 -11.17 -14.94
N ASP A 37 4.29 -12.18 -14.93
CA ASP A 37 3.95 -13.56 -15.29
C ASP A 37 3.54 -14.37 -14.03
N PRO A 38 2.29 -14.87 -13.92
CA PRO A 38 1.84 -15.69 -12.81
C PRO A 38 2.67 -16.96 -12.57
N ALA A 39 3.25 -17.55 -13.61
CA ALA A 39 4.11 -18.73 -13.47
C ALA A 39 5.45 -18.43 -12.76
N ARG A 40 5.79 -17.14 -12.66
CA ARG A 40 7.06 -16.66 -12.11
C ARG A 40 6.90 -15.84 -10.83
N CYS A 41 5.66 -15.66 -10.36
CA CYS A 41 5.35 -14.83 -9.20
C CYS A 41 4.58 -15.64 -8.14
N PRO A 42 5.26 -16.07 -7.06
CA PRO A 42 4.59 -16.72 -5.94
C PRO A 42 3.57 -15.80 -5.27
N PHE A 43 2.48 -16.38 -4.76
CA PHE A 43 1.43 -15.64 -4.07
C PHE A 43 1.96 -14.78 -2.91
N GLU A 44 2.91 -15.31 -2.14
CA GLU A 44 3.52 -14.63 -1.00
C GLU A 44 4.27 -13.36 -1.44
N GLN A 45 4.89 -13.39 -2.62
CA GLN A 45 5.57 -12.23 -3.19
C GLN A 45 4.56 -11.14 -3.53
N VAL A 46 3.41 -11.48 -4.11
CA VAL A 46 2.33 -10.52 -4.41
C VAL A 46 1.86 -9.82 -3.13
N ILE A 47 1.58 -10.59 -2.09
CA ILE A 47 1.12 -10.05 -0.81
C ILE A 47 2.19 -9.17 -0.14
N SER A 48 3.45 -9.61 -0.16
CA SER A 48 4.57 -8.84 0.38
C SER A 48 4.74 -7.51 -0.35
N THR A 49 4.66 -7.52 -1.69
CA THR A 49 4.74 -6.31 -2.51
C THR A 49 3.63 -5.32 -2.18
N LEU A 50 2.37 -5.76 -2.11
CA LEU A 50 1.24 -4.88 -1.76
C LEU A 50 1.39 -4.30 -0.35
N LEU A 51 1.82 -5.12 0.61
CA LEU A 51 2.03 -4.70 1.99
C LEU A 51 3.13 -3.63 2.08
N ASN A 52 4.24 -3.84 1.37
CA ASN A 52 5.35 -2.89 1.32
C ASN A 52 4.94 -1.60 0.63
N PHE A 53 4.27 -1.67 -0.51
CA PHE A 53 3.73 -0.50 -1.20
C PHE A 53 2.84 0.34 -0.28
N ARG A 54 1.87 -0.28 0.40
CA ARG A 54 0.98 0.43 1.34
C ARG A 54 1.76 1.12 2.46
N ARG A 55 2.77 0.44 3.03
CA ARG A 55 3.61 1.00 4.09
C ARG A 55 4.40 2.21 3.60
N MET A 56 5.10 2.07 2.48
CA MET A 56 5.90 3.13 1.88
C MET A 56 5.05 4.32 1.43
N PHE A 57 3.88 4.06 0.85
CA PHE A 57 2.96 5.11 0.41
C PHE A 57 2.46 5.95 1.60
N ASN A 58 2.05 5.30 2.70
CA ASN A 58 1.62 6.01 3.90
C ASN A 58 2.76 6.80 4.56
N GLN A 59 3.98 6.25 4.54
CA GLN A 59 5.16 6.95 5.04
C GLN A 59 5.46 8.19 4.20
N ALA A 60 5.50 8.06 2.87
CA ALA A 60 5.72 9.17 1.96
C ALA A 60 4.65 10.26 2.10
N LEU A 61 3.39 9.88 2.32
CA LEU A 61 2.31 10.83 2.57
C LEU A 61 2.59 11.69 3.81
N GLU A 62 3.05 11.07 4.89
CA GLU A 62 3.37 11.77 6.14
C GLU A 62 4.62 12.65 5.99
N GLU A 63 5.65 12.15 5.31
CA GLU A 63 6.87 12.90 5.01
C GLU A 63 6.57 14.13 4.15
N ASN A 64 5.74 13.99 3.12
CA ASN A 64 5.32 15.11 2.26
C ASN A 64 4.58 16.19 3.05
N ARG A 65 3.69 15.81 3.99
CA ARG A 65 2.99 16.78 4.84
C ARG A 65 3.94 17.59 5.71
N LYS A 66 4.92 16.92 6.33
CA LYS A 66 5.95 17.59 7.15
C LYS A 66 6.80 18.54 6.31
N GLN A 67 7.18 18.12 5.10
CA GLN A 67 7.97 18.93 4.19
C GLN A 67 7.23 20.21 3.78
N ILE A 68 5.95 20.10 3.40
CA ILE A 68 5.11 21.26 3.02
C ILE A 68 5.02 22.26 4.18
N GLU A 69 4.77 21.80 5.41
CA GLU A 69 4.66 22.68 6.57
C GLU A 69 6.00 23.34 6.93
N PHE A 70 7.12 22.62 6.77
CA PHE A 70 8.45 23.18 6.98
C PHE A 70 8.78 24.25 5.95
N GLU A 71 8.54 23.98 4.66
CA GLU A 71 8.76 24.93 3.57
C GLU A 71 7.91 26.19 3.72
N ARG A 72 6.63 26.04 4.11
CA ARG A 72 5.74 27.17 4.40
C ARG A 72 6.29 28.08 5.49
N LYS A 73 6.71 27.51 6.62
CA LYS A 73 7.29 28.28 7.75
C LYS A 73 8.60 28.97 7.37
N LYS A 74 9.44 28.30 6.58
CA LYS A 74 10.70 28.86 6.10
C LYS A 74 10.45 30.07 5.20
N ALA A 75 9.53 29.95 4.23
CA ALA A 75 9.15 31.05 3.35
C ALA A 75 8.56 32.25 4.11
N GLU A 76 7.72 32.00 5.11
CA GLU A 76 7.16 33.06 5.97
C GLU A 76 8.24 33.81 6.76
N LYS A 77 9.22 33.07 7.30
CA LYS A 77 10.34 33.67 8.03
C LYS A 77 11.24 34.50 7.13
N GLU A 78 11.60 33.99 5.95
CA GLU A 78 12.41 34.71 4.96
C GLU A 78 11.70 35.97 4.46
N ALA A 79 10.38 35.92 4.25
CA ALA A 79 9.58 37.09 3.88
C ALA A 79 9.57 38.17 4.97
N LEU A 80 9.51 37.80 6.24
CA LEU A 80 9.57 38.73 7.37
C LEU A 80 10.96 39.36 7.51
N GLU A 81 12.03 38.58 7.33
CA GLU A 81 13.41 39.06 7.37
C GLU A 81 13.69 40.07 6.23
N ASN A 82 13.24 39.77 5.01
CA ASN A 82 13.36 40.67 3.86
C ASN A 82 12.57 41.98 4.03
N GLN A 83 11.40 41.93 4.69
CA GLN A 83 10.65 43.16 5.00
C GLN A 83 11.38 44.02 6.03
N LYS A 84 11.99 43.41 7.07
CA LYS A 84 12.74 44.14 8.11
C LYS A 84 13.99 44.83 7.57
N THR A 85 14.75 44.17 6.69
CA THR A 85 15.92 44.78 6.04
C THR A 85 15.51 45.94 5.12
N SER A 86 14.45 45.79 4.33
CA SER A 86 13.95 46.87 3.46
C SER A 86 13.39 48.10 4.20
N HIS A 87 12.96 47.94 5.47
CA HIS A 87 12.51 49.04 6.32
C HIS A 87 13.69 49.77 6.98
N SER A 88 14.75 49.03 7.33
CA SER A 88 15.98 49.59 7.89
C SER A 88 16.84 50.35 6.87
N GLU A 89 16.74 50.04 5.58
CA GLU A 89 17.47 50.75 4.51
C GLU A 89 16.77 52.03 4.03
N LYS A 90 15.51 52.27 4.46
CA LYS A 90 14.69 53.44 4.09
C LYS A 90 14.58 54.50 5.20
N THR A 91 15.23 54.28 6.34
CA THR A 91 15.26 55.21 7.49
C THR A 91 16.68 55.69 7.70
#